data_AF-A0A973MZK7-F1
#
_entry.id   AF-A0A973MZK7-F1
#
_cell.length_a   1.000
_cell.length_b   1.000
_cell.length_c   1.000
_cell.angle_alpha   90.00
_cell.angle_beta   90.00
_cell.angle_gamma   90.00
#
_symmetry.space_group_name_H-M   'P 1'
#
loop_
_entity.id
_entity.type
_entity.pdbx_description
1 polymer ?
#
loop_
_entity_poly.entity_id
_entity_poly.type
_entity_poly.pdbx_seq_one_letter_code
_entity_poly.pdbx_strand_id
1 'polypeptide(L)' 'TVAVAHGGTCRALMVSLGLETPVSAAELYIEQGAVYVFRDGRLEKFS' A
#
# COMPACT_ATOMS: atom_id res chain seq x y z
N THR A 1 -11.25 -3.94 8.14
CA THR A 1 -11.80 -3.58 6.82
C THR A 1 -10.96 -4.22 5.74
N VAL A 2 -11.57 -4.71 4.67
CA VAL A 2 -10.86 -5.23 3.49
C VAL A 2 -11.39 -4.48 2.27
N ALA A 3 -10.49 -4.06 1.38
CA ALA A 3 -10.82 -3.39 0.14
C ALA A 3 -10.04 -4.03 -1.01
N VAL A 4 -10.67 -4.14 -2.19
CA VAL A 4 -10.03 -4.54 -3.44
C VAL A 4 -10.00 -3.32 -4.34
N ALA A 5 -8.80 -2.95 -4.81
CA ALA A 5 -8.58 -1.76 -5.61
C ALA A 5 -7.33 -1.93 -6.49
N HIS A 6 -6.94 -0.87 -7.19
CA HIS A 6 -5.72 -0.84 -8.00
C HIS A 6 -4.49 -0.42 -7.16
N GLY A 7 -3.29 -0.68 -7.68
CA GLY A 7 -2.05 -0.29 -7.02
C GLY A 7 -1.91 1.21 -6.76
N GLY A 8 -2.62 2.07 -7.51
CA GLY A 8 -2.71 3.50 -7.21
C GLY A 8 -3.34 3.79 -5.84
N THR A 9 -4.40 3.07 -5.48
CA THR A 9 -5.07 3.22 -4.18
C THR A 9 -4.17 2.74 -3.04
N CYS A 10 -3.46 1.63 -3.23
CA CYS A 10 -2.51 1.11 -2.24
C CYS A 10 -1.41 2.14 -1.93
N ARG A 11 -0.79 2.72 -2.98
CA ARG A 11 0.21 3.78 -2.86
C ARG A 11 -0.33 5.04 -2.19
N ALA A 12 -1.51 5.50 -2.60
CA ALA A 12 -2.15 6.66 -1.99
C ALA A 12 -2.45 6.45 -0.50
N LEU A 13 -2.85 5.22 -0.12
CA LEU A 13 -3.10 4.87 1.27
C LEU A 13 -1.79 4.83 2.09
N MET A 14 -0.69 4.32 1.54
CA MET A 14 0.63 4.38 2.19
C MET A 14 1.01 5.82 2.54
N VAL A 15 0.83 6.75 1.59
CA VAL A 15 1.10 8.18 1.80
C VAL A 15 0.18 8.78 2.87
N SER A 16 -1.13 8.51 2.77
CA SER A 16 -2.13 9.00 3.73
C SER A 16 -1.84 8.55 5.17
N LEU A 17 -1.29 7.35 5.34
CA LEU A 17 -0.90 6.78 6.63
C LEU A 17 0.52 7.16 7.09
N GLY A 18 1.24 7.98 6.31
CA GLY A 18 2.61 8.39 6.62
C GLY A 18 3.66 7.29 6.49
N LEU A 19 3.34 6.20 5.80
CA LEU A 19 4.26 5.08 5.57
C LEU A 19 5.24 5.35 4.43
N GLU A 20 4.85 6.21 3.48
CA GLU A 20 5.66 6.58 2.33
C GLU A 20 5.51 8.06 1.98
N THR A 21 6.51 8.59 1.27
CA THR A 21 6.38 9.92 0.63
C THR A 21 5.65 9.79 -0.71
N PRO A 22 4.97 10.84 -1.21
CA PRO A 22 4.31 10.79 -2.52
C PRO A 22 5.26 10.38 -3.66
N VAL A 23 6.49 10.88 -3.63
CA VAL A 23 7.51 10.60 -4.65
C VAL A 23 7.98 9.16 -4.58
N SER A 24 8.30 8.65 -3.39
CA SER A 24 8.71 7.25 -3.20
C SER A 24 7.59 6.29 -3.60
N ALA A 25 6.37 6.55 -3.12
CA ALA A 25 5.22 5.68 -3.37
C ALA A 25 4.89 5.53 -4.85
N ALA A 26 5.04 6.59 -5.66
CA ALA A 26 4.70 6.57 -7.08
C ALA A 26 5.38 5.44 -7.87
N GLU A 27 6.61 5.10 -7.50
CA GLU A 27 7.41 4.09 -8.21
C GLU A 27 7.35 2.69 -7.57
N LEU A 28 6.65 2.53 -6.44
CA LEU A 28 6.55 1.23 -5.78
C LEU A 28 5.72 0.25 -6.60
N TYR A 29 6.31 -0.92 -6.86
CA TYR A 29 5.62 -2.04 -7.45
C TYR A 29 4.59 -2.64 -6.48
N ILE A 30 3.35 -2.73 -6.94
CA ILE A 30 2.26 -3.40 -6.21
C ILE A 30 1.96 -4.72 -6.92
N GLU A 31 2.27 -5.81 -6.25
CA GLU A 31 2.06 -7.15 -6.77
C GLU A 31 0.57 -7.46 -6.92
N GLN A 32 0.20 -7.96 -8.11
CA GLN A 32 -1.17 -8.36 -8.37
C GLN A 32 -1.52 -9.64 -7.59
N GLY A 33 -2.72 -9.68 -7.01
CA GLY A 33 -3.18 -10.84 -6.24
C GLY A 33 -2.61 -10.94 -4.82
N ALA A 34 -1.64 -10.12 -4.44
CA ALA A 34 -1.13 -10.05 -3.07
C ALA A 34 -2.06 -9.23 -2.15
N VAL A 35 -2.08 -9.59 -0.86
CA VAL A 35 -2.79 -8.87 0.19
C VAL A 35 -1.81 -8.03 0.99
N TYR A 36 -2.07 -6.72 1.07
CA TYR A 36 -1.27 -5.77 1.85
C TYR A 36 -2.00 -5.41 3.14
N VAL A 37 -1.39 -5.70 4.28
CA VAL A 37 -1.93 -5.43 5.62
C VAL A 37 -1.27 -4.19 6.20
N PHE A 38 -2.06 -3.16 6.44
CA PHE A 38 -1.66 -1.92 7.09
C PHE A 38 -1.99 -2.02 8.58
N ARG A 39 -0.98 -1.99 9.45
CA ARG A 39 -1.17 -2.10 10.90
C ARG A 39 0.01 -1.49 11.66
N ASP A 40 -0.27 -0.80 12.76
CA ASP A 40 0.74 -0.31 13.72
C ASP A 40 1.88 0.49 13.04
N GLY A 41 1.54 1.33 12.07
CA GLY A 41 2.52 2.12 11.30
C GLY A 41 3.41 1.29 10.39
N ARG A 42 2.97 0.11 9.99
CA ARG A 42 3.69 -0.83 9.12
C ARG A 42 2.82 -1.39 8.01
N LEU A 43 3.51 -1.93 7.01
CA LEU A 43 2.94 -2.61 5.85
C LEU A 43 3.54 -4.02 5.76
N GLU A 44 2.68 -5.03 5.74
CA GLU A 44 3.06 -6.43 5.53
C GLU A 44 2.39 -6.96 4.26
N LYS A 45 3.13 -7.70 3.44
CA LYS A 45 2.63 -8.32 2.21
C LYS A 45 2.44 -9.82 2.44
N PHE A 46 1.28 -10.33 2.04
CA PHE A 46 0.93 -11.74 2.01
C PHE A 46 0.64 -12.17 0.58
N SER A 47 1.16 -13.33 0.17
CA SER A 47 1.01 -13.93 -1.15
C SER A 47 0.62 -15.39 -1.00
#